data_AF-A0A5D0N5X9-F1
#
_entry.id   AF-A0A5D0N5X9-F1
#
_cell.length_a   1.000
_cell.length_b   1.000
_cell.length_c   1.000
_cell.angle_alpha   90.00
_cell.angle_beta   90.00
_cell.angle_gamma   90.00
#
_symmetry.space_group_name_H-M   'P 1'
#
loop_
_entity.id
_entity.type
_entity.pdbx_description
1 polymer ?
#
loop_
_entity_poly.entity_id
_entity_poly.type
_entity_poly.pdbx_seq_one_letter_code
_entity_poly.pdbx_strand_id
1 'polypeptide(L)'
;MIIAETLSVRDARVRLPSILERFRAGDHVPVALGAHGRAEAVLMPADLFAELTAAIPADSRVAAPVDPLVAAAAALRVEPRTRRWAHLSLCILDAVYSIGQRYEHVVEICNRYADLAGLRDRYLIVGESSKVRGEQDLCSFRDWAVQRGADRLAEEDLQCRNRTHRNRLAPYKSIAVIAYADVLCSHGITSLLDAAELLTDDGRLASVEADLRRVPGNGMNDVRLDYFWMLVGDDQRIKPDTMVRRWVRDALGLSSLPTAADARTHVIATAPKIGCTPWELDHAIWLHQRQTPRPAGRGKWKGTDLNGNA
;
A
#
# COMPACT_ATOMS: atom_id res chain seq x y z
N MET A 1 31.32 5.21 33.18
CA MET A 1 30.74 3.89 33.51
C MET A 1 31.73 2.83 33.09
N ILE A 2 32.27 2.05 34.04
CA ILE A 2 33.17 0.94 33.72
C ILE A 2 32.28 -0.24 33.34
N ILE A 3 32.25 -0.60 32.06
CA ILE A 3 31.60 -1.83 31.59
C ILE A 3 32.58 -2.97 31.87
N ALA A 4 32.22 -3.89 32.78
CA ALA A 4 33.16 -4.92 33.24
C ALA A 4 33.41 -6.01 32.19
N GLU A 5 32.42 -6.35 31.38
CA GLU A 5 32.51 -7.42 30.39
C GLU A 5 31.44 -7.26 29.30
N THR A 6 31.75 -7.71 28.08
CA THR A 6 30.77 -7.86 26.99
C THR A 6 30.53 -9.35 26.77
N LEU A 7 29.30 -9.80 26.99
CA LEU A 7 28.89 -11.20 26.81
C LEU A 7 28.21 -11.40 25.47
N SER A 8 28.43 -12.56 24.86
CA SER A 8 27.57 -13.00 23.76
C SER A 8 26.15 -13.25 24.27
N VAL A 9 25.14 -13.16 23.40
CA VAL A 9 23.74 -13.46 23.76
C VAL A 9 23.59 -14.87 24.33
N ARG A 10 24.39 -15.83 23.85
CA ARG A 10 24.39 -17.21 24.33
C ARG A 10 24.95 -17.30 25.76
N ASP A 11 26.07 -16.64 26.04
CA ASP A 11 26.71 -16.66 27.37
C ASP A 11 25.88 -15.88 28.39
N ALA A 12 25.28 -14.79 27.96
CA ALA A 12 24.37 -14.01 28.78
C ALA A 12 23.17 -14.83 29.25
N ARG A 13 22.60 -15.67 28.39
CA ARG A 13 21.49 -16.55 28.77
C ARG A 13 21.87 -17.57 29.84
N VAL A 14 23.10 -18.09 29.80
CA VAL A 14 23.62 -19.03 30.80
C VAL A 14 23.93 -18.32 32.12
N ARG A 15 24.50 -17.11 32.04
CA ARG A 15 24.95 -16.34 33.21
C ARG A 15 23.88 -15.43 33.82
N LEU A 16 22.72 -15.27 33.16
CA LEU A 16 21.66 -14.36 33.62
C LEU A 16 21.26 -14.58 35.08
N PRO A 17 21.05 -15.82 35.59
CA PRO A 17 20.69 -16.01 36.98
C PRO A 17 21.71 -15.45 37.98
N SER A 18 23.01 -15.70 37.74
CA SER A 18 24.08 -15.21 38.63
C SER A 18 24.31 -13.70 38.50
N ILE A 19 24.10 -13.13 37.31
CA ILE A 19 24.11 -11.67 37.11
C ILE A 19 22.97 -11.03 37.91
N LEU A 20 21.76 -11.59 37.86
CA LEU A 20 20.62 -11.08 38.63
C LEU A 20 20.83 -11.23 40.15
N GLU A 21 21.46 -12.30 40.62
CA GLU A 21 21.80 -12.46 42.04
C GLU A 21 22.82 -11.42 42.50
N ARG A 22 23.86 -11.15 41.71
CA ARG A 22 24.81 -10.06 41.98
C ARG A 22 24.12 -8.70 42.10
N PHE A 23 23.21 -8.39 41.18
CA PHE A 23 22.44 -7.15 41.23
C PHE A 23 21.57 -7.04 42.48
N ARG A 24 20.93 -8.14 42.90
CA ARG A 24 20.16 -8.18 44.16
C ARG A 24 21.06 -8.04 45.39
N ALA A 25 22.33 -8.44 45.31
CA ALA A 25 23.31 -8.29 46.37
C ALA A 25 23.97 -6.90 46.43
N GLY A 26 23.55 -5.95 45.58
CA GLY A 26 24.07 -4.58 45.56
C GLY A 26 25.27 -4.36 44.63
N ASP A 27 25.56 -5.30 43.73
CA ASP A 27 26.53 -5.06 42.66
C ASP A 27 25.86 -4.23 41.55
N HIS A 28 26.31 -3.00 41.40
CA HIS A 28 25.79 -2.06 40.41
C HIS A 28 26.63 -2.00 39.12
N VAL A 29 27.49 -2.98 38.86
CA VAL A 29 28.32 -2.97 37.64
C VAL A 29 27.53 -3.46 36.42
N PRO A 30 27.31 -2.62 35.38
CA PRO A 30 26.56 -3.02 34.19
C PRO A 30 27.29 -4.07 33.34
N VAL A 31 26.52 -4.94 32.69
CA VAL A 31 27.02 -5.98 31.80
C VAL A 31 26.59 -5.65 30.37
N ALA A 32 27.56 -5.54 29.45
CA ALA A 32 27.24 -5.36 28.04
C ALA A 32 26.91 -6.71 27.38
N LEU A 33 26.00 -6.68 26.43
CA LEU A 33 25.57 -7.79 25.61
C LEU A 33 25.86 -7.47 24.15
N GLY A 34 26.50 -8.36 23.42
CA GLY A 34 26.72 -8.19 21.99
C GLY A 34 27.73 -9.17 21.39
N ALA A 35 28.04 -9.00 20.11
CA ALA A 35 28.93 -9.88 19.37
C ALA A 35 30.19 -9.13 18.88
N HIS A 36 31.28 -9.87 18.70
CA HIS A 36 32.52 -9.37 18.10
C HIS A 36 33.09 -8.10 18.76
N GLY A 37 33.02 -8.01 20.09
CA GLY A 37 33.58 -6.89 20.86
C GLY A 37 32.77 -5.59 20.77
N ARG A 38 31.56 -5.62 20.19
CA ARG A 38 30.61 -4.49 20.21
C ARG A 38 29.50 -4.77 21.20
N ALA A 39 29.19 -3.79 22.06
CA ALA A 39 28.02 -3.80 22.91
C ALA A 39 26.79 -3.35 22.10
N GLU A 40 25.75 -4.18 22.04
CA GLU A 40 24.47 -3.91 21.38
C GLU A 40 23.36 -3.63 22.39
N ALA A 41 23.46 -4.18 23.59
CA ALA A 41 22.58 -3.89 24.72
C ALA A 41 23.37 -3.86 26.03
N VAL A 42 22.80 -3.27 27.09
CA VAL A 42 23.39 -3.25 28.43
C VAL A 42 22.35 -3.71 29.43
N LEU A 43 22.71 -4.69 30.25
CA LEU A 43 21.93 -5.13 31.39
C LEU A 43 22.47 -4.42 32.64
N MET A 44 21.59 -3.74 33.38
CA MET A 44 21.94 -3.02 34.61
C MET A 44 20.78 -3.04 35.61
N PRO A 45 21.06 -2.80 36.91
CA PRO A 45 20.02 -2.59 37.91
C PRO A 45 19.11 -1.40 37.58
N ALA A 46 17.83 -1.51 37.93
CA ALA A 46 16.81 -0.51 37.58
C ALA A 46 17.00 0.83 38.32
N ASP A 47 17.52 0.78 39.54
CA ASP A 47 17.89 1.94 40.35
C ASP A 47 19.08 2.70 39.75
N LEU A 48 20.11 1.99 39.27
CA LEU A 48 21.21 2.60 38.54
C LEU A 48 20.73 3.25 37.23
N PHE A 49 19.80 2.61 36.52
CA PHE A 49 19.19 3.21 35.32
C PHE A 49 18.43 4.50 35.67
N ALA A 50 17.68 4.51 36.77
CA ALA A 50 16.96 5.68 37.25
C ALA A 50 17.92 6.82 37.64
N GLU A 51 19.02 6.52 38.32
CA GLU A 51 20.06 7.50 38.68
C GLU A 51 20.71 8.11 37.43
N LEU A 52 21.13 7.27 36.48
CA LEU A 52 21.75 7.71 35.23
C LEU A 52 20.81 8.54 34.36
N THR A 53 19.51 8.26 34.37
CA THR A 53 18.52 9.01 33.59
C THR A 53 18.05 10.29 34.30
N ALA A 54 18.09 10.34 35.63
CA ALA A 54 17.79 11.53 36.41
C ALA A 54 18.92 12.59 36.33
N ALA A 55 20.16 12.16 36.12
CA ALA A 55 21.33 13.04 35.98
C ALA A 55 21.46 13.71 34.59
N ILE A 56 20.59 13.37 33.62
CA ILE A 56 20.58 13.97 32.28
C ILE A 56 19.80 15.29 32.36
N PRO A 57 20.43 16.47 32.13
CA PRO A 57 19.74 17.75 32.11
C PRO A 57 18.53 17.70 31.16
N ALA A 58 17.40 18.28 31.55
CA ALA A 58 16.16 18.28 30.77
C ALA A 58 16.36 18.77 29.30
N ASP A 59 17.41 19.57 29.07
CA ASP A 59 17.80 20.15 27.77
C ASP A 59 18.62 19.20 26.87
N SER A 60 19.00 18.02 27.37
CA SER A 60 19.79 17.02 26.64
C SER A 60 18.99 15.76 26.28
N ARG A 61 17.67 15.81 26.44
CA ARG A 61 16.78 14.89 25.72
C ARG A 61 16.89 15.23 24.23
N VAL A 62 17.78 14.55 23.53
CA VAL A 62 17.66 14.39 22.08
C VAL A 62 16.20 14.00 21.85
N ALA A 63 15.43 14.88 21.22
CA ALA A 63 14.06 14.55 20.82
C ALA A 63 14.10 13.16 20.21
N ALA A 64 13.29 12.23 20.72
CA ALA A 64 13.23 10.88 20.18
C ALA A 64 13.19 11.01 18.66
N PRO A 65 14.09 10.33 17.91
CA PRO A 65 14.22 10.55 16.48
C PRO A 65 12.83 10.43 15.87
N VAL A 66 12.31 11.55 15.36
CA VAL A 66 10.99 11.57 14.74
C VAL A 66 11.06 10.56 13.61
N ASP A 67 10.20 9.55 13.66
CA ASP A 67 10.07 8.54 12.61
C ASP A 67 10.05 9.28 11.26
N PRO A 68 11.05 9.09 10.38
CA PRO A 68 11.19 9.89 9.16
C PRO A 68 9.94 9.85 8.29
N LEU A 69 9.19 8.74 8.33
CA LEU A 69 7.90 8.63 7.64
C LEU A 69 6.83 9.52 8.25
N VAL A 70 6.76 9.61 9.58
CA VAL A 70 5.80 10.49 10.27
C VAL A 70 6.12 11.95 9.97
N ALA A 71 7.40 12.34 10.01
CA ALA A 71 7.83 13.68 9.62
C ALA A 71 7.48 14.01 8.17
N ALA A 72 7.79 13.09 7.24
CA ALA A 72 7.48 13.28 5.82
C ALA A 72 5.96 13.32 5.55
N ALA A 73 5.18 12.49 6.25
CA ALA A 73 3.73 12.43 6.09
C ALA A 73 3.04 13.67 6.67
N ALA A 74 3.51 14.19 7.81
CA ALA A 74 2.99 15.41 8.43
C ALA A 74 3.22 16.67 7.56
N ALA A 75 4.18 16.63 6.63
CA ALA A 75 4.41 17.69 5.66
C ALA A 75 3.45 17.66 4.45
N LEU A 76 2.67 16.59 4.30
CA LEU A 76 1.71 16.47 3.20
C LEU A 76 0.39 17.16 3.56
N ARG A 77 -0.27 17.73 2.54
CA ARG A 77 -1.65 18.18 2.66
C ARG A 77 -2.57 16.96 2.55
N VAL A 78 -3.04 16.48 3.68
CA VAL A 78 -4.00 15.38 3.78
C VAL A 78 -5.42 15.94 3.71
N GLU A 79 -6.26 15.33 2.87
CA GLU A 79 -7.66 15.72 2.69
C GLU A 79 -8.56 14.50 2.84
N PRO A 80 -9.75 14.66 3.44
CA PRO A 80 -10.69 13.56 3.57
C PRO A 80 -11.24 13.13 2.23
N ARG A 81 -11.63 11.86 2.15
CA ARG A 81 -12.31 11.33 0.97
C ARG A 81 -13.65 12.06 0.78
N THR A 82 -13.81 12.74 -0.35
CA THR A 82 -15.04 13.47 -0.66
C THR A 82 -15.99 12.68 -1.56
N ARG A 83 -15.44 11.79 -2.39
CA ARG A 83 -16.23 10.99 -3.33
C ARG A 83 -15.61 9.63 -3.64
N ARG A 84 -16.45 8.71 -4.12
CA ARG A 84 -16.05 7.42 -4.72
C ARG A 84 -17.00 7.02 -5.83
N TRP A 85 -16.64 6.00 -6.61
CA TRP A 85 -17.56 5.44 -7.61
C TRP A 85 -18.83 4.88 -6.95
N ALA A 86 -19.96 5.08 -7.61
CA ALA A 86 -21.27 4.65 -7.13
C ALA A 86 -21.72 3.29 -7.66
N HIS A 87 -20.91 2.66 -8.52
CA HIS A 87 -21.24 1.37 -9.11
C HIS A 87 -20.03 0.45 -9.02
N LEU A 88 -20.26 -0.79 -8.60
CA LEU A 88 -19.21 -1.79 -8.50
C LEU A 88 -18.54 -2.07 -9.86
N SER A 89 -19.29 -1.98 -10.96
CA SER A 89 -18.76 -2.06 -12.34
C SER A 89 -17.71 -0.98 -12.64
N LEU A 90 -17.91 0.26 -12.15
CA LEU A 90 -16.93 1.35 -12.29
C LEU A 90 -15.69 1.12 -11.42
N CYS A 91 -15.85 0.56 -10.21
CA CYS A 91 -14.71 0.15 -9.38
C CYS A 91 -13.85 -0.91 -10.08
N ILE A 92 -14.46 -1.92 -10.71
CA ILE A 92 -13.75 -2.96 -11.46
C ILE A 92 -12.99 -2.35 -12.65
N LEU A 93 -13.66 -1.51 -13.44
CA LEU A 93 -13.05 -0.85 -14.60
C LEU A 93 -11.84 -0.01 -14.17
N ASP A 94 -11.99 0.84 -13.16
CA ASP A 94 -10.91 1.67 -12.65
C ASP A 94 -9.75 0.80 -12.14
N ALA A 95 -10.03 -0.21 -11.31
CA ALA A 95 -8.99 -1.08 -10.76
C ALA A 95 -8.17 -1.79 -11.84
N VAL A 96 -8.85 -2.38 -12.83
CA VAL A 96 -8.19 -3.12 -13.90
C VAL A 96 -7.39 -2.19 -14.82
N TYR A 97 -7.96 -1.05 -15.23
CA TYR A 97 -7.32 -0.14 -16.18
C TYR A 97 -6.24 0.74 -15.54
N SER A 98 -6.28 1.02 -14.24
CA SER A 98 -5.32 1.86 -13.51
C SER A 98 -3.88 1.34 -13.46
N ILE A 99 -3.65 0.05 -13.71
CA ILE A 99 -2.28 -0.48 -13.73
C ILE A 99 -1.54 -0.01 -14.98
N GLY A 100 -0.53 0.85 -14.79
CA GLY A 100 0.36 1.32 -15.85
C GLY A 100 -0.23 2.38 -16.77
N GLN A 101 -1.32 3.04 -16.36
CA GLN A 101 -2.02 4.06 -17.14
C GLN A 101 -2.05 5.41 -16.41
N ARG A 102 -2.33 6.48 -17.16
CA ARG A 102 -2.61 7.80 -16.57
C ARG A 102 -4.03 7.80 -16.02
N TYR A 103 -4.21 8.34 -14.82
CA TYR A 103 -5.50 8.28 -14.13
C TYR A 103 -6.61 8.98 -14.92
N GLU A 104 -6.31 10.10 -15.59
CA GLU A 104 -7.27 10.84 -16.40
C GLU A 104 -7.89 9.96 -17.51
N HIS A 105 -7.07 9.11 -18.14
CA HIS A 105 -7.53 8.19 -19.17
C HIS A 105 -8.38 7.06 -18.60
N VAL A 106 -8.10 6.61 -17.36
CA VAL A 106 -8.92 5.60 -16.68
C VAL A 106 -10.30 6.16 -16.34
N VAL A 107 -10.35 7.39 -15.83
CA VAL A 107 -11.62 8.11 -15.57
C VAL A 107 -12.43 8.25 -16.86
N GLU A 108 -11.78 8.54 -17.99
CA GLU A 108 -12.43 8.59 -19.30
C GLU A 108 -13.06 7.26 -19.69
N ILE A 109 -12.36 6.13 -19.49
CA ILE A 109 -12.88 4.77 -19.74
C ILE A 109 -14.12 4.51 -18.88
N CYS A 110 -14.05 4.81 -17.57
CA CYS A 110 -15.18 4.64 -16.66
C CYS A 110 -16.38 5.51 -17.09
N ASN A 111 -16.12 6.75 -17.52
CA ASN A 111 -17.16 7.65 -18.00
C ASN A 111 -17.84 7.15 -19.28
N ARG A 112 -17.07 6.67 -20.27
CA ARG A 112 -17.66 6.09 -21.50
C ARG A 112 -18.60 4.93 -21.20
N TYR A 113 -18.18 4.03 -20.30
CA TYR A 113 -19.06 2.94 -19.87
C TYR A 113 -20.30 3.45 -19.13
N ALA A 114 -20.13 4.40 -18.20
CA ALA A 114 -21.26 4.99 -17.50
C ALA A 114 -22.28 5.64 -18.45
N ASP A 115 -21.81 6.35 -19.47
CA ASP A 115 -22.65 6.92 -20.54
C ASP A 115 -23.39 5.83 -21.32
N LEU A 116 -22.68 4.78 -21.75
CA LEU A 116 -23.24 3.65 -22.48
C LEU A 116 -24.32 2.91 -21.68
N ALA A 117 -24.08 2.70 -20.37
CA ALA A 117 -24.99 2.00 -19.47
C ALA A 117 -26.07 2.91 -18.85
N GLY A 118 -26.09 4.21 -19.17
CA GLY A 118 -27.08 5.15 -18.65
C GLY A 118 -26.94 5.45 -17.15
N LEU A 119 -25.74 5.30 -16.58
CA LEU A 119 -25.46 5.50 -15.17
C LEU A 119 -25.36 6.99 -14.84
N ARG A 120 -26.45 7.56 -14.31
CA ARG A 120 -26.56 9.01 -14.01
C ARG A 120 -25.72 9.41 -12.81
N ASP A 121 -25.86 8.67 -11.70
CA ASP A 121 -25.18 8.97 -10.44
C ASP A 121 -23.85 8.21 -10.37
N ARG A 122 -22.81 8.69 -11.07
CA ARG A 122 -21.52 7.99 -11.18
C ARG A 122 -20.73 7.97 -9.87
N TYR A 123 -20.96 8.96 -9.00
CA TYR A 123 -20.21 9.17 -7.77
C TYR A 123 -21.13 9.22 -6.55
N LEU A 124 -20.66 8.64 -5.45
CA LEU A 124 -21.20 8.85 -4.12
C LEU A 124 -20.43 9.95 -3.44
N ILE A 125 -21.14 10.84 -2.76
CA ILE A 125 -20.56 11.84 -1.87
C ILE A 125 -20.40 11.20 -0.49
N VAL A 126 -19.16 11.13 -0.02
CA VAL A 126 -18.86 10.55 1.30
C VAL A 126 -19.30 11.55 2.38
N GLY A 127 -19.99 11.05 3.41
CA GLY A 127 -20.47 11.86 4.54
C GLY A 127 -21.91 12.37 4.41
N GLU A 128 -22.54 12.25 3.24
CA GLU A 128 -23.99 12.39 3.09
C GLU A 128 -24.68 11.04 3.33
N SER A 129 -25.98 11.02 3.66
CA SER A 129 -26.77 9.78 3.73
C SER A 129 -27.00 9.21 2.31
N SER A 130 -25.93 8.95 1.58
CA SER A 130 -25.94 8.59 0.18
C SER A 130 -26.23 7.09 0.05
N LYS A 131 -27.50 6.71 0.13
CA LYS A 131 -27.93 5.48 -0.53
C LYS A 131 -27.68 5.66 -2.02
N VAL A 132 -26.94 4.76 -2.65
CA VAL A 132 -26.83 4.75 -4.11
C VAL A 132 -28.25 4.62 -4.66
N ARG A 133 -28.78 5.66 -5.29
CA ARG A 133 -30.05 5.54 -6.00
C ARG A 133 -29.75 4.97 -7.38
N GLY A 134 -30.24 3.77 -7.65
CA GLY A 134 -30.04 3.14 -8.96
C GLY A 134 -28.62 2.63 -9.19
N GLU A 135 -27.99 2.02 -8.17
CA GLU A 135 -26.80 1.20 -8.41
C GLU A 135 -27.11 0.18 -9.51
N GLN A 136 -26.12 -0.06 -10.37
CA GLN A 136 -26.25 -1.09 -11.38
C GLN A 136 -25.92 -2.42 -10.72
N ASP A 137 -26.85 -3.37 -10.80
CA ASP A 137 -26.61 -4.76 -10.42
C ASP A 137 -25.40 -5.32 -11.19
N LEU A 138 -24.42 -5.85 -10.45
CA LEU A 138 -23.17 -6.33 -11.05
C LEU A 138 -23.40 -7.54 -11.96
N CYS A 139 -24.35 -8.43 -11.62
CA CYS A 139 -24.69 -9.59 -12.46
C CYS A 139 -25.18 -9.13 -13.84
N SER A 140 -26.01 -8.09 -13.89
CA SER A 140 -26.49 -7.48 -15.13
C SER A 140 -25.33 -6.90 -15.96
N PHE A 141 -24.35 -6.23 -15.33
CA PHE A 141 -23.13 -5.80 -16.01
C PHE A 141 -22.32 -6.99 -16.54
N ARG A 142 -22.13 -8.03 -15.73
CA ARG A 142 -21.39 -9.25 -16.09
C ARG A 142 -22.02 -9.92 -17.31
N ASP A 143 -23.33 -10.15 -17.28
CA ASP A 143 -24.07 -10.82 -18.35
C ASP A 143 -23.98 -10.02 -19.65
N TRP A 144 -24.19 -8.70 -19.57
CA TRP A 144 -24.01 -7.80 -20.71
C TRP A 144 -22.58 -7.86 -21.29
N ALA A 145 -21.56 -7.77 -20.43
CA ALA A 145 -20.17 -7.76 -20.86
C ALA A 145 -19.75 -9.10 -21.49
N VAL A 146 -20.26 -10.22 -20.95
CA VAL A 146 -20.07 -11.57 -21.53
C VAL A 146 -20.74 -11.66 -22.90
N GLN A 147 -22.00 -11.24 -23.02
CA GLN A 147 -22.73 -11.26 -24.29
C GLN A 147 -22.09 -10.37 -25.34
N ARG A 148 -21.57 -9.21 -24.93
CA ARG A 148 -20.87 -8.26 -25.81
C ARG A 148 -19.56 -8.81 -26.33
N GLY A 149 -18.84 -9.57 -25.49
CA GLY A 149 -17.54 -10.14 -25.79
C GLY A 149 -16.39 -9.17 -25.51
N ALA A 150 -15.27 -9.71 -25.03
CA ALA A 150 -14.15 -8.91 -24.52
C ALA A 150 -13.49 -8.00 -25.57
N ASP A 151 -13.43 -8.42 -26.83
CA ASP A 151 -12.83 -7.62 -27.91
C ASP A 151 -13.66 -6.38 -28.23
N ARG A 152 -14.97 -6.56 -28.39
CA ARG A 152 -15.93 -5.47 -28.61
C ARG A 152 -16.01 -4.52 -27.42
N LEU A 153 -16.02 -5.08 -26.20
CA LEU A 153 -15.94 -4.29 -24.97
C LEU A 153 -14.68 -3.42 -24.97
N ALA A 154 -13.52 -3.95 -25.35
CA ALA A 154 -12.29 -3.16 -25.41
C ALA A 154 -12.28 -2.15 -26.55
N GLU A 155 -12.66 -2.53 -27.76
CA GLU A 155 -12.42 -1.74 -28.98
C GLU A 155 -13.53 -0.72 -29.26
N GLU A 156 -14.79 -1.12 -29.07
CA GLU A 156 -15.95 -0.31 -29.45
C GLU A 156 -16.49 0.47 -28.24
N ASP A 157 -16.67 -0.19 -27.11
CA ASP A 157 -17.36 0.40 -25.94
C ASP A 157 -16.39 1.21 -25.05
N LEU A 158 -15.28 0.59 -24.65
CA LEU A 158 -14.27 1.21 -23.79
C LEU A 158 -13.16 1.90 -24.59
N GLN A 159 -13.08 1.71 -25.90
CA GLN A 159 -12.06 2.31 -26.79
C GLN A 159 -10.62 2.23 -26.23
N CYS A 160 -10.27 1.10 -25.64
CA CYS A 160 -9.01 0.86 -24.96
C CYS A 160 -8.58 -0.61 -25.05
N ARG A 161 -7.59 -0.90 -25.91
CA ARG A 161 -7.04 -2.25 -26.18
C ARG A 161 -5.89 -2.66 -25.25
N ASN A 162 -5.82 -2.05 -24.06
CA ASN A 162 -4.74 -2.31 -23.13
C ASN A 162 -4.73 -3.79 -22.70
N ARG A 163 -3.54 -4.40 -22.71
CA ARG A 163 -3.35 -5.79 -22.27
C ARG A 163 -3.02 -5.86 -20.78
N THR A 164 -3.27 -7.02 -20.19
CA THR A 164 -2.98 -7.30 -18.77
C THR A 164 -1.48 -7.27 -18.45
N HIS A 165 -0.64 -7.55 -19.45
CA HIS A 165 0.81 -7.43 -19.40
C HIS A 165 1.35 -6.81 -20.69
N ARG A 166 2.63 -6.39 -20.70
CA ARG A 166 3.28 -5.80 -21.90
C ARG A 166 3.45 -6.79 -23.06
N ASN A 167 3.33 -8.09 -22.80
CA ASN A 167 3.41 -9.12 -23.83
C ASN A 167 2.21 -9.00 -24.78
N ARG A 168 2.45 -9.05 -26.10
CA ARG A 168 1.41 -8.99 -27.15
C ARG A 168 0.45 -10.18 -27.10
N LEU A 169 0.86 -11.31 -26.53
CA LEU A 169 0.01 -12.48 -26.34
C LEU A 169 -0.86 -12.39 -25.07
N ALA A 170 -0.62 -11.41 -24.19
CA ALA A 170 -1.40 -11.27 -22.98
C ALA A 170 -2.84 -10.85 -23.31
N PRO A 171 -3.85 -11.35 -22.59
CA PRO A 171 -5.25 -11.00 -22.83
C PRO A 171 -5.48 -9.49 -22.66
N TYR A 172 -6.53 -8.98 -23.30
CA TYR A 172 -7.00 -7.63 -23.02
C TYR A 172 -7.46 -7.49 -21.58
N LYS A 173 -7.37 -6.27 -21.07
CA LYS A 173 -7.90 -5.90 -19.75
C LYS A 173 -9.42 -6.09 -19.68
N SER A 174 -10.15 -6.00 -20.79
CA SER A 174 -11.58 -6.35 -20.84
C SER A 174 -11.87 -7.80 -20.44
N ILE A 175 -10.98 -8.75 -20.74
CA ILE A 175 -11.08 -10.14 -20.24
C ILE A 175 -10.98 -10.16 -18.72
N ALA A 176 -10.04 -9.39 -18.15
CA ALA A 176 -9.91 -9.29 -16.69
C ALA A 176 -11.11 -8.59 -16.04
N VAL A 177 -11.72 -7.61 -16.69
CA VAL A 177 -12.96 -6.95 -16.20
C VAL A 177 -14.10 -7.95 -16.09
N ILE A 178 -14.33 -8.74 -17.14
CA ILE A 178 -15.38 -9.77 -17.15
C ILE A 178 -15.11 -10.81 -16.06
N ALA A 179 -13.86 -11.27 -15.93
CA ALA A 179 -13.49 -12.26 -14.92
C ALA A 179 -13.61 -11.72 -13.48
N TYR A 180 -13.31 -10.45 -13.22
CA TYR A 180 -13.57 -9.82 -11.91
C TYR A 180 -15.07 -9.83 -11.58
N ALA A 181 -15.90 -9.41 -12.53
CA ALA A 181 -17.34 -9.38 -12.34
C ALA A 181 -17.89 -10.79 -12.10
N ASP A 182 -17.43 -11.78 -12.86
CA ASP A 182 -17.84 -13.19 -12.70
C ASP A 182 -17.48 -13.76 -11.33
N VAL A 183 -16.24 -13.53 -10.85
CA VAL A 183 -15.83 -13.96 -9.51
C VAL A 183 -16.73 -13.33 -8.45
N LEU A 184 -16.92 -12.00 -8.48
CA LEU A 184 -17.75 -11.32 -7.49
C LEU A 184 -19.21 -11.83 -7.51
N CYS A 185 -19.80 -12.00 -8.68
CA CYS A 185 -21.15 -12.54 -8.83
C CYS A 185 -21.26 -13.97 -8.28
N SER A 186 -20.24 -14.82 -8.51
CA SER A 186 -20.20 -16.19 -8.01
C SER A 186 -20.18 -16.29 -6.48
N HIS A 187 -19.67 -15.24 -5.82
CA HIS A 187 -19.67 -15.08 -4.35
C HIS A 187 -20.88 -14.30 -3.82
N GLY A 188 -21.87 -14.01 -4.68
CA GLY A 188 -23.08 -13.28 -4.31
C GLY A 188 -22.89 -11.78 -4.08
N ILE A 189 -21.81 -11.20 -4.59
CA ILE A 189 -21.50 -9.78 -4.44
C ILE A 189 -22.02 -9.04 -5.68
N THR A 190 -23.18 -8.41 -5.54
CA THR A 190 -23.91 -7.79 -6.66
C THR A 190 -23.97 -6.26 -6.58
N SER A 191 -23.66 -5.71 -5.40
CA SER A 191 -23.74 -4.28 -5.10
C SER A 191 -22.56 -3.80 -4.24
N LEU A 192 -22.41 -2.48 -4.14
CA LEU A 192 -21.46 -1.85 -3.21
C LEU A 192 -21.80 -2.17 -1.74
N LEU A 193 -23.07 -2.43 -1.43
CA LEU A 193 -23.47 -2.87 -0.09
C LEU A 193 -22.94 -4.26 0.21
N ASP A 194 -23.15 -5.23 -0.70
CA ASP A 194 -22.64 -6.60 -0.53
C ASP A 194 -21.12 -6.60 -0.38
N ALA A 195 -20.44 -5.76 -1.16
CA ALA A 195 -18.99 -5.60 -1.09
C ALA A 195 -18.55 -4.95 0.24
N ALA A 196 -19.30 -3.99 0.78
CA ALA A 196 -19.03 -3.39 2.09
C ALA A 196 -19.25 -4.40 3.23
N GLU A 197 -20.29 -5.23 3.15
CA GLU A 197 -20.52 -6.31 4.11
C GLU A 197 -19.41 -7.37 4.07
N LEU A 198 -18.95 -7.73 2.86
CA LEU A 198 -17.81 -8.64 2.69
C LEU A 198 -16.55 -8.14 3.40
N LEU A 199 -16.28 -6.82 3.37
CA LEU A 199 -15.10 -6.25 4.04
C LEU A 199 -15.14 -6.40 5.57
N THR A 200 -16.27 -6.80 6.15
CA THR A 200 -16.40 -7.11 7.58
C THR A 200 -16.29 -8.60 7.91
N ASP A 201 -16.15 -9.46 6.89
CA ASP A 201 -16.02 -10.92 7.01
C ASP A 201 -14.69 -11.39 6.42
N ASP A 202 -13.65 -11.45 7.25
CA ASP A 202 -12.30 -11.83 6.85
C ASP A 202 -12.23 -13.21 6.17
N GLY A 203 -13.07 -14.16 6.61
CA GLY A 203 -13.09 -15.52 6.07
C GLY A 203 -13.63 -15.56 4.65
N ARG A 204 -14.78 -14.92 4.41
CA ARG A 204 -15.35 -14.79 3.06
C ARG A 204 -14.46 -13.93 2.18
N LEU A 205 -13.94 -12.82 2.70
CA LEU A 205 -13.03 -11.93 1.98
C LEU A 205 -11.81 -12.68 1.48
N ALA A 206 -11.14 -13.47 2.33
CA ALA A 206 -9.99 -14.28 1.92
C ALA A 206 -10.32 -15.25 0.78
N SER A 207 -11.51 -15.87 0.80
CA SER A 207 -11.96 -16.74 -0.30
C SER A 207 -12.16 -15.98 -1.61
N VAL A 208 -12.84 -14.83 -1.56
CA VAL A 208 -13.07 -13.97 -2.74
C VAL A 208 -11.73 -13.50 -3.31
N GLU A 209 -10.82 -13.03 -2.45
CA GLU A 209 -9.50 -12.57 -2.87
C GLU A 209 -8.66 -13.69 -3.50
N ALA A 210 -8.76 -14.92 -2.99
CA ALA A 210 -8.06 -16.07 -3.57
C ALA A 210 -8.50 -16.33 -5.02
N ASP A 211 -9.78 -16.17 -5.34
CA ASP A 211 -10.31 -16.31 -6.69
C ASP A 211 -9.96 -15.11 -7.57
N LEU A 212 -10.06 -13.88 -7.05
CA LEU A 212 -9.66 -12.67 -7.76
C LEU A 212 -8.17 -12.67 -8.13
N ARG A 213 -7.29 -13.26 -7.31
CA ARG A 213 -5.86 -13.43 -7.61
C ARG A 213 -5.60 -14.27 -8.85
N ARG A 214 -6.52 -15.17 -9.23
CA ARG A 214 -6.42 -15.99 -10.45
C ARG A 214 -6.77 -15.21 -11.71
N VAL A 215 -7.36 -14.03 -11.59
CA VAL A 215 -7.73 -13.22 -12.75
C VAL A 215 -6.48 -12.68 -13.47
N PRO A 216 -6.40 -12.78 -14.81
CA PRO A 216 -5.25 -12.31 -15.57
C PRO A 216 -4.85 -10.86 -15.26
N GLY A 217 -3.55 -10.65 -15.00
CA GLY A 217 -2.99 -9.34 -14.74
C GLY A 217 -3.15 -8.79 -13.33
N ASN A 218 -3.74 -9.52 -12.36
CA ASN A 218 -3.76 -9.07 -10.96
C ASN A 218 -2.34 -8.71 -10.47
N GLY A 219 -1.33 -9.41 -11.00
CA GLY A 219 0.08 -9.13 -10.75
C GLY A 219 0.56 -9.76 -9.44
N MET A 220 1.84 -9.55 -9.12
CA MET A 220 2.41 -9.97 -7.85
C MET A 220 2.17 -8.88 -6.79
N ASN A 221 1.91 -9.28 -5.54
CA ASN A 221 1.71 -8.40 -4.37
C ASN A 221 0.38 -7.61 -4.31
N ASP A 222 -0.67 -8.09 -4.98
CA ASP A 222 -2.06 -7.63 -4.80
C ASP A 222 -2.34 -6.13 -5.07
N VAL A 223 -1.44 -5.41 -5.74
CA VAL A 223 -1.60 -3.97 -6.02
C VAL A 223 -2.97 -3.62 -6.64
N ARG A 224 -3.46 -4.44 -7.58
CA ARG A 224 -4.78 -4.22 -8.20
C ARG A 224 -5.90 -4.54 -7.22
N LEU A 225 -5.79 -5.64 -6.49
CA LEU A 225 -6.80 -6.11 -5.55
C LEU A 225 -7.00 -5.10 -4.42
N ASP A 226 -5.92 -4.61 -3.82
CA ASP A 226 -6.01 -3.56 -2.81
C ASP A 226 -6.59 -2.27 -3.34
N TYR A 227 -6.22 -1.88 -4.56
CA TYR A 227 -6.79 -0.70 -5.19
C TYR A 227 -8.29 -0.89 -5.49
N PHE A 228 -8.72 -2.10 -5.86
CA PHE A 228 -10.14 -2.42 -6.05
C PHE A 228 -10.93 -2.21 -4.75
N TRP A 229 -10.48 -2.79 -3.64
CA TRP A 229 -11.15 -2.64 -2.35
C TRP A 229 -11.10 -1.19 -1.84
N MET A 230 -9.99 -0.50 -2.06
CA MET A 230 -9.85 0.93 -1.80
C MET A 230 -10.89 1.75 -2.59
N LEU A 231 -11.16 1.41 -3.85
CA LEU A 231 -12.20 2.04 -4.68
C LEU A 231 -13.60 1.72 -4.17
N VAL A 232 -13.85 0.47 -3.73
CA VAL A 232 -15.11 0.05 -3.11
C VAL A 232 -15.40 0.86 -1.85
N GLY A 233 -14.39 1.23 -1.06
CA GLY A 233 -14.58 2.07 0.13
C GLY A 233 -13.78 1.63 1.35
N ASP A 234 -12.88 0.66 1.20
CA ASP A 234 -11.98 0.27 2.29
C ASP A 234 -10.89 1.35 2.47
N ASP A 235 -11.12 2.26 3.40
CA ASP A 235 -10.16 3.34 3.71
C ASP A 235 -8.91 2.83 4.47
N GLN A 236 -8.88 1.55 4.87
CA GLN A 236 -7.69 0.91 5.46
C GLN A 236 -6.76 0.31 4.41
N ARG A 237 -7.19 0.23 3.15
CA ARG A 237 -6.36 -0.22 2.04
C ARG A 237 -5.76 0.94 1.27
N ILE A 238 -4.61 0.66 0.69
CA ILE A 238 -3.87 1.60 -0.17
C ILE A 238 -3.48 0.91 -1.47
N LYS A 239 -3.08 1.69 -2.47
CA LYS A 239 -2.47 1.16 -3.68
C LYS A 239 -0.95 1.34 -3.60
N PRO A 240 -0.16 0.30 -3.23
CA PRO A 240 1.29 0.43 -3.07
C PRO A 240 2.02 0.42 -4.43
N ASP A 241 1.67 1.37 -5.30
CA ASP A 241 2.23 1.51 -6.63
C ASP A 241 3.61 2.17 -6.62
N THR A 242 4.11 2.50 -7.81
CA THR A 242 5.46 3.08 -7.93
C THR A 242 5.58 4.47 -7.29
N MET A 243 4.50 5.25 -7.19
CA MET A 243 4.53 6.56 -6.53
C MET A 243 4.66 6.40 -5.03
N VAL A 244 3.83 5.56 -4.42
CA VAL A 244 3.89 5.27 -2.98
C VAL A 244 5.25 4.67 -2.61
N ARG A 245 5.73 3.69 -3.36
CA ARG A 245 7.04 3.06 -3.11
C ARG A 245 8.21 4.04 -3.23
N ARG A 246 8.14 5.01 -4.15
CA ARG A 246 9.14 6.09 -4.26
C ARG A 246 9.10 7.01 -3.06
N TRP A 247 7.91 7.43 -2.66
CA TRP A 247 7.74 8.28 -1.49
C TRP A 247 8.30 7.63 -0.23
N VAL A 248 7.98 6.35 0.02
CA VAL A 248 8.53 5.59 1.15
C VAL A 248 10.05 5.49 1.07
N ARG A 249 10.60 5.17 -0.10
CA ARG A 249 12.05 5.14 -0.31
C ARG A 249 12.69 6.48 0.04
N ASP A 250 12.14 7.58 -0.46
CA ASP A 250 12.71 8.91 -0.31
C ASP A 250 12.61 9.39 1.15
N ALA A 251 11.47 9.14 1.81
CA ALA A 251 11.25 9.47 3.22
C ALA A 251 12.18 8.70 4.16
N LEU A 252 12.48 7.43 3.85
CA LEU A 252 13.38 6.58 4.63
C LEU A 252 14.85 6.63 4.20
N GLY A 253 15.18 7.37 3.13
CA GLY A 253 16.52 7.40 2.57
C GLY A 253 17.02 6.04 2.05
N LEU A 254 16.12 5.18 1.56
CA LEU A 254 16.48 3.84 1.06
C LEU A 254 17.22 3.92 -0.28
N SER A 255 18.21 3.05 -0.47
CA SER A 255 19.00 2.98 -1.71
C SER A 255 18.26 2.31 -2.87
N SER A 256 17.20 1.56 -2.59
CA SER A 256 16.40 0.82 -3.57
C SER A 256 14.91 1.00 -3.31
N LEU A 257 14.08 0.72 -4.32
CA LEU A 257 12.63 0.78 -4.14
C LEU A 257 12.18 -0.39 -3.24
N PRO A 258 11.45 -0.11 -2.14
CA PRO A 258 10.89 -1.16 -1.28
C PRO A 258 9.92 -2.05 -2.07
N THR A 259 9.60 -3.24 -1.55
CA THR A 259 8.54 -4.05 -2.14
C THR A 259 7.18 -3.36 -1.96
N ALA A 260 6.16 -3.81 -2.71
CA ALA A 260 4.81 -3.29 -2.53
C ALA A 260 4.25 -3.64 -1.14
N ALA A 261 4.62 -4.81 -0.59
CA ALA A 261 4.25 -5.23 0.75
C ALA A 261 4.89 -4.34 1.82
N ASP A 262 6.19 -4.05 1.71
CA ASP A 262 6.87 -3.18 2.68
C ASP A 262 6.33 -1.76 2.65
N ALA A 263 6.14 -1.19 1.45
CA ALA A 263 5.59 0.15 1.30
C ALA A 263 4.18 0.25 1.88
N ARG A 264 3.36 -0.79 1.68
CA ARG A 264 2.04 -0.91 2.32
C ARG A 264 2.14 -0.88 3.84
N THR A 265 2.96 -1.75 4.42
CA THR A 265 3.15 -1.83 5.87
C THR A 265 3.57 -0.48 6.45
N HIS A 266 4.51 0.22 5.80
CA HIS A 266 4.96 1.52 6.25
C HIS A 266 3.86 2.58 6.22
N VAL A 267 3.10 2.70 5.13
CA VAL A 267 2.04 3.71 5.00
C VAL A 267 0.90 3.43 5.97
N ILE A 268 0.43 2.18 6.07
CA ILE A 268 -0.64 1.79 7.01
C ILE A 268 -0.23 2.08 8.46
N ALA A 269 1.01 1.78 8.84
CA ALA A 269 1.51 2.07 10.19
C ALA A 269 1.74 3.57 10.47
N THR A 270 1.88 4.40 9.42
CA THR A 270 2.14 5.84 9.54
C THR A 270 0.86 6.65 9.64
N ALA A 271 -0.18 6.29 8.87
CA ALA A 271 -1.45 7.02 8.82
C ALA A 271 -2.06 7.35 10.19
N PRO A 272 -2.23 6.38 11.13
CA PRO A 272 -2.81 6.68 12.44
C PRO A 272 -1.92 7.57 13.31
N LYS A 273 -0.59 7.55 13.10
CA LYS A 273 0.36 8.40 13.86
C LYS A 273 0.21 9.89 13.53
N ILE A 274 -0.37 10.21 12.38
CA ILE A 274 -0.68 11.60 11.96
C ILE A 274 -2.18 11.90 11.94
N GLY A 275 -3.01 10.99 12.49
CA GLY A 275 -4.45 11.20 12.64
C GLY A 275 -5.27 11.12 11.35
N CYS A 276 -4.84 10.32 10.37
CA CYS A 276 -5.57 10.11 9.11
C CYS A 276 -5.74 8.60 8.81
N THR A 277 -6.57 8.29 7.82
CA THR A 277 -6.72 6.93 7.29
C THR A 277 -5.59 6.59 6.31
N PRO A 278 -5.27 5.30 6.11
CA PRO A 278 -4.35 4.87 5.06
C PRO A 278 -4.70 5.40 3.67
N TRP A 279 -6.00 5.45 3.32
CA TRP A 279 -6.48 6.03 2.06
C TRP A 279 -6.11 7.51 1.92
N GLU A 280 -6.35 8.31 2.95
CA GLU A 280 -6.08 9.76 2.92
C GLU A 280 -4.58 10.03 2.75
N LEU A 281 -3.74 9.21 3.40
CA LEU A 281 -2.30 9.28 3.24
C LEU A 281 -1.84 8.84 1.83
N ASP A 282 -2.37 7.74 1.29
CA ASP A 282 -2.12 7.30 -0.10
C ASP A 282 -2.46 8.40 -1.10
N HIS A 283 -3.62 9.03 -0.94
CA HIS A 283 -4.08 10.12 -1.77
C HIS A 283 -3.14 11.33 -1.71
N ALA A 284 -2.74 11.75 -0.50
CA ALA A 284 -1.80 12.84 -0.30
C ALA A 284 -0.42 12.56 -0.92
N ILE A 285 0.08 11.33 -0.77
CA ILE A 285 1.33 10.88 -1.39
C ILE A 285 1.23 10.94 -2.91
N TRP A 286 0.11 10.50 -3.48
CA TRP A 286 -0.12 10.53 -4.92
C TRP A 286 -0.14 11.97 -5.46
N LEU A 287 -0.85 12.89 -4.79
CA LEU A 287 -0.86 14.31 -5.16
C LEU A 287 0.55 14.91 -5.14
N HIS A 288 1.33 14.62 -4.10
CA HIS A 288 2.71 15.06 -3.97
C HIS A 288 3.60 14.50 -5.10
N GLN A 289 3.60 13.18 -5.31
CA GLN A 289 4.44 12.53 -6.33
C GLN A 289 4.09 12.93 -7.76
N ARG A 290 2.85 13.33 -8.01
CA ARG A 290 2.43 13.87 -9.32
C ARG A 290 3.01 15.25 -9.61
N GLN A 291 3.24 16.05 -8.57
CA GLN A 291 3.78 17.41 -8.68
C GLN A 291 5.31 17.41 -8.65
N THR A 292 5.93 16.42 -8.01
CA THR A 292 7.38 16.30 -7.92
C THR A 292 8.00 15.95 -9.29
N PRO A 293 8.93 16.77 -9.83
CA PRO A 293 9.62 16.47 -11.07
C PRO A 293 10.37 15.14 -10.97
N ARG A 294 10.27 14.28 -12.00
CA ARG A 294 11.12 13.09 -12.06
C ARG A 294 12.57 13.55 -12.19
N PRO A 295 13.50 13.04 -11.36
CA PRO A 295 14.92 13.27 -11.62
C PRO A 295 15.22 12.78 -13.04
N ALA A 296 15.93 13.61 -13.81
CA ALA A 296 16.35 13.26 -15.17
C ALA A 296 17.03 11.89 -15.10
N GLY A 297 16.42 10.88 -15.73
CA GLY A 297 17.00 9.54 -15.77
C GLY A 297 18.42 9.66 -16.32
N ARG A 298 19.38 8.95 -15.71
CA ARG A 298 20.74 8.80 -16.25
C ARG A 298 20.61 8.57 -17.76
N GLY A 299 21.24 9.47 -18.52
CA GLY A 299 21.07 9.56 -19.96
C GLY A 299 21.15 8.20 -20.61
N LYS A 300 20.37 8.04 -21.69
CA LYS A 300 20.52 6.93 -22.64
C LYS A 300 22.02 6.66 -22.80
N TRP A 301 22.46 5.46 -22.45
CA TRP A 301 23.73 4.94 -22.93
C TRP A 301 23.71 5.11 -24.45
N LYS A 302 24.44 6.10 -24.96
CA LYS A 302 24.81 6.15 -26.36
C LYS A 302 25.78 4.98 -26.51
N GLY A 303 25.33 3.92 -27.19
CA GLY A 303 26.23 2.87 -27.63
C GLY A 303 27.38 3.55 -28.36
N THR A 304 28.58 3.42 -27.82
CA THR A 304 29.80 3.82 -28.50
C THR A 304 29.90 3.00 -29.77
N ASP A 305 30.01 3.71 -30.88
CA ASP A 305 30.38 3.20 -32.18
C ASP A 305 31.65 2.33 -32.05
N LEU A 306 31.49 1.01 -32.17
CA LEU A 306 32.59 0.14 -32.53
C LEU A 306 32.62 0.07 -34.06
N ASN A 307 33.09 1.15 -34.66
CA ASN A 307 33.66 1.17 -35.99
C ASN A 307 35.06 1.76 -35.86
N GLY A 308 36.04 0.86 -35.70
CA GLY A 308 37.45 1.16 -35.76
C GLY A 308 38.15 -0.01 -36.42
N ASN A 309 38.38 0.10 -37.72
CA ASN A 309 39.26 -0.74 -38.50
C ASN A 309 40.64 -0.88 -37.80
N ALA A 310 41.08 -2.12 -37.63
CA ALA A 310 42.43 -2.58 -37.93
C ALA A 310 42.35 -4.08 -38.25
#